data_AF-A0A845S568-F1
#
_entry.id   AF-A0A845S568-F1
#
_cell.length_a   1.000
_cell.length_b   1.000
_cell.length_c   1.000
_cell.angle_alpha   90.00
_cell.angle_beta   90.00
_cell.angle_gamma   90.00
#
_symmetry.space_group_name_H-M   'P 1'
#
loop_
_entity.id
_entity.type
_entity.pdbx_description
1 polymer ?
#
loop_
_entity_poly.entity_id
_entity_poly.type
_entity_poly.pdbx_seq_one_letter_code
_entity_poly.pdbx_strand_id
1 'polypeptide(L)'
;YQNIITKERNGDYKGSTVQIIPHVTDEIKKFITSDLTNEDFVICEIGGTVGDIESLPFLEAIRQYSNEVGSKNCLFIHLTLVPYIKSAAELKTKPTQHSVKELRSIGIQPDMILCRSESLIPKEEKAKIALFCNVEKSNVFQSIDVKSIYEVPIKYQEEGLDKKILDHFGIINKKSPKLDNWKSFNKKLSNKKNNVKISIVGKYTHLKDAYKSLNEALIHASVYNDINLDLNWIESSDIKNLKDLEHKLGKTNGILIPGGFGKRGVEGKILSVQLARTKKIPFFGICFGMQISVIELARNLLGLKDSNSTELSKTKNPVVCLMEEWIKGKKILKGEKYKIGGSMRLGSYPAKVRKDSLLYKIYGNKSLIHERHRHRYEVNSSYKSMLEKKGVIFSANSPDGKLPEAIELKDHPWFVGVQFHPELKSRPF
;
A
#
# COMPACT_ATOMS: atom_id res chain seq x y z
N TYR A 1 -22.00 4.58 8.41
CA TYR A 1 -23.31 4.01 8.00
C TYR A 1 -23.59 2.60 8.51
N GLN A 2 -22.82 1.55 8.16
CA GLN A 2 -23.11 0.17 8.62
C GLN A 2 -23.28 0.05 10.14
N ASN A 3 -22.41 0.70 10.92
CA ASN A 3 -22.52 0.74 12.39
C ASN A 3 -23.86 1.32 12.86
N ILE A 4 -24.32 2.41 12.23
CA ILE A 4 -25.58 3.08 12.56
C ILE A 4 -26.78 2.18 12.28
N ILE A 5 -26.81 1.56 11.10
CA ILE A 5 -27.87 0.61 10.72
C ILE A 5 -27.89 -0.59 11.68
N THR A 6 -26.72 -1.04 12.11
CA THR A 6 -26.61 -2.17 13.05
C THR A 6 -27.14 -1.77 14.43
N LYS A 7 -26.75 -0.59 14.94
CA LYS A 7 -27.24 -0.02 16.21
C LYS A 7 -28.76 0.21 16.19
N GLU A 8 -29.29 0.72 15.09
CA GLU A 8 -30.73 0.93 14.90
C GLU A 8 -31.50 -0.38 14.97
N ARG A 9 -31.07 -1.42 14.24
CA ARG A 9 -31.70 -2.74 14.28
C ARG A 9 -31.60 -3.44 15.64
N ASN A 10 -30.57 -3.11 16.43
CA ASN A 10 -30.41 -3.63 17.78
C ASN A 10 -31.26 -2.87 18.82
N GLY A 11 -31.92 -1.78 18.43
CA GLY A 11 -32.75 -0.97 19.33
C GLY A 11 -31.98 0.07 20.14
N ASP A 12 -30.71 0.34 19.82
CA ASP A 12 -29.82 1.21 20.61
C ASP A 12 -30.32 2.67 20.66
N TYR A 13 -31.11 3.09 19.66
CA TYR A 13 -31.74 4.42 19.62
C TYR A 13 -33.11 4.48 20.28
N LYS A 14 -33.54 3.41 21.00
CA LYS A 14 -34.80 3.34 21.77
C LYS A 14 -36.05 3.72 20.95
N GLY A 15 -36.09 3.35 19.68
CA GLY A 15 -37.19 3.66 18.76
C GLY A 15 -37.21 5.10 18.24
N SER A 16 -36.18 5.90 18.51
CA SER A 16 -36.05 7.26 17.96
C SER A 16 -35.66 7.25 16.48
N THR A 17 -36.11 8.24 15.73
CA THR A 17 -35.77 8.40 14.31
C THR A 17 -34.29 8.71 14.12
N VAL A 18 -33.59 7.85 13.38
CA VAL A 18 -32.18 8.04 13.03
C VAL A 18 -32.06 9.01 11.85
N GLN A 19 -31.15 9.98 11.97
CA GLN A 19 -30.90 11.07 11.02
C GLN A 19 -29.40 11.22 10.74
N ILE A 20 -29.03 11.97 9.69
CA ILE A 20 -27.62 12.28 9.40
C ILE A 20 -27.00 13.08 10.55
N ILE A 21 -27.68 14.14 10.99
CA ILE A 21 -27.29 14.92 12.17
C ILE A 21 -28.30 14.56 13.28
N PRO A 22 -27.87 14.17 14.49
CA PRO A 22 -26.48 14.03 14.91
C PRO A 22 -25.90 12.63 14.67
N HIS A 23 -26.70 11.61 14.33
CA HIS A 23 -26.27 10.20 14.45
C HIS A 23 -25.10 9.80 13.53
N VAL A 24 -25.04 10.28 12.29
CA VAL A 24 -23.90 10.02 11.39
C VAL A 24 -22.69 10.83 11.83
N THR A 25 -22.89 12.12 12.12
CA THR A 25 -21.81 13.01 12.53
C THR A 25 -21.17 12.58 13.84
N ASP A 26 -21.97 12.11 14.80
CA ASP A 26 -21.49 11.59 16.08
C ASP A 26 -20.68 10.30 15.94
N GLU A 27 -21.07 9.39 15.04
CA GLU A 27 -20.26 8.20 14.78
C GLU A 27 -18.92 8.55 14.11
N ILE A 28 -18.87 9.61 13.29
CA ILE A 28 -17.62 10.12 12.72
C ILE A 28 -16.76 10.79 13.82
N LYS A 29 -17.34 11.63 14.68
CA LYS A 29 -16.62 12.25 15.82
C LYS A 29 -16.05 11.22 16.79
N LYS A 30 -16.81 10.16 17.08
CA LYS A 30 -16.32 9.01 17.88
C LYS A 30 -15.16 8.29 17.20
N PHE A 31 -15.17 8.19 15.87
CA PHE A 31 -14.06 7.59 15.12
C PHE A 31 -12.78 8.44 15.21
N ILE A 32 -12.89 9.77 15.15
CA ILE A 32 -11.73 10.68 15.28
C ILE A 32 -11.00 10.45 16.61
N THR A 33 -11.74 10.12 17.67
CA THR A 33 -11.23 9.90 19.03
C THR A 33 -11.07 8.42 19.39
N SER A 34 -11.36 7.51 18.47
CA SER A 34 -11.24 6.07 18.72
C SER A 34 -9.79 5.63 18.68
N ASP A 35 -9.44 4.66 19.53
CA ASP A 35 -8.12 4.04 19.60
C ASP A 35 -6.95 5.00 19.93
N LEU A 36 -7.26 6.17 20.51
CA LEU A 36 -6.24 7.06 21.06
C LEU A 36 -5.67 6.47 22.35
N THR A 37 -4.35 6.52 22.47
CA THR A 37 -3.60 6.19 23.68
C THR A 37 -3.03 7.46 24.29
N ASN A 38 -1.81 7.84 23.91
CA ASN A 38 -1.10 9.02 24.40
C ASN A 38 -0.54 9.84 23.23
N GLU A 39 -1.25 9.93 22.11
CA GLU A 39 -0.84 10.73 20.96
C GLU A 39 -1.01 12.24 21.23
N ASP A 40 0.04 13.03 20.97
CA ASP A 40 -0.02 14.50 21.09
C ASP A 40 -0.84 15.15 19.98
N PHE A 41 -0.84 14.54 18.77
CA PHE A 41 -1.49 15.05 17.57
C PHE A 41 -2.18 13.93 16.80
N VAL A 42 -3.37 14.23 16.29
CA VAL A 42 -4.10 13.37 15.34
C VAL A 42 -4.22 14.11 14.01
N ILE A 43 -3.65 13.53 12.95
CA ILE A 43 -3.83 14.04 11.58
C ILE A 43 -5.02 13.31 10.97
N CYS A 44 -6.12 14.02 10.78
CA CYS A 44 -7.33 13.49 10.14
C CYS A 44 -7.38 13.96 8.68
N GLU A 45 -7.15 13.05 7.73
CA GLU A 45 -7.33 13.31 6.31
C GLU A 45 -8.78 13.05 5.90
N ILE A 46 -9.46 14.07 5.37
CA ILE A 46 -10.79 13.91 4.76
C ILE A 46 -10.60 13.69 3.27
N GLY A 47 -10.82 12.45 2.84
CA GLY A 47 -10.76 12.10 1.41
C GLY A 47 -11.89 12.76 0.61
N GLY A 48 -11.68 12.86 -0.71
CA GLY A 48 -12.60 13.52 -1.63
C GLY A 48 -12.30 15.02 -1.79
N THR A 49 -13.22 15.76 -2.40
CA THR A 49 -13.09 17.21 -2.61
C THR A 49 -14.19 17.97 -1.86
N VAL A 50 -13.86 19.12 -1.28
CA VAL A 50 -14.87 20.02 -0.70
C VAL A 50 -15.83 20.47 -1.81
N GLY A 51 -17.13 20.30 -1.56
CA GLY A 51 -18.20 20.52 -2.53
C GLY A 51 -18.81 19.22 -3.06
N ASP A 52 -18.15 18.07 -2.86
CA ASP A 52 -18.71 16.77 -3.22
C ASP A 52 -19.75 16.32 -2.17
N ILE A 53 -20.88 15.79 -2.65
CA ILE A 53 -21.99 15.32 -1.79
C ILE A 53 -21.52 14.26 -0.79
N GLU A 54 -20.58 13.40 -1.18
CA GLU A 54 -20.02 12.33 -0.35
C GLU A 54 -19.26 12.86 0.88
N SER A 55 -18.72 14.09 0.79
CA SER A 55 -17.90 14.70 1.85
C SER A 55 -18.73 15.44 2.91
N LEU A 56 -19.99 15.79 2.61
CA LEU A 56 -20.81 16.65 3.48
C LEU A 56 -20.95 16.14 4.93
N PRO A 57 -21.23 14.84 5.18
CA PRO A 57 -21.31 14.35 6.56
C PRO A 57 -19.97 14.44 7.31
N PHE A 58 -18.84 14.29 6.62
CA PHE A 58 -17.52 14.41 7.24
C PHE A 58 -17.18 15.86 7.58
N LEU A 59 -17.47 16.78 6.65
CA LEU A 59 -17.21 18.20 6.88
C LEU A 59 -18.10 18.75 8.01
N GLU A 60 -19.38 18.36 8.07
CA GLU A 60 -20.24 18.73 9.19
C GLU A 60 -19.74 18.12 10.52
N ALA A 61 -19.26 16.87 10.50
CA ALA A 61 -18.72 16.23 11.69
C ALA A 61 -17.47 16.94 12.24
N ILE A 62 -16.49 17.29 11.40
CA ILE A 62 -15.29 18.00 11.85
C ILE A 62 -15.59 19.44 12.28
N ARG A 63 -16.59 20.09 11.67
CA ARG A 63 -17.07 21.41 12.10
C ARG A 63 -17.64 21.37 13.51
N GLN A 64 -18.52 20.40 13.78
CA GLN A 64 -19.06 20.16 15.12
C GLN A 64 -17.94 19.80 16.11
N TYR A 65 -17.03 18.90 15.72
CA TYR A 65 -15.91 18.49 16.55
C TYR A 65 -15.04 19.68 16.98
N SER A 66 -14.69 20.57 16.04
CA SER A 66 -13.92 21.78 16.32
C SER A 66 -14.61 22.70 17.33
N ASN A 67 -15.94 22.81 17.27
CA ASN A 67 -16.71 23.57 18.27
C ASN A 67 -16.68 22.91 19.65
N GLU A 68 -16.70 21.58 19.72
CA GLU A 68 -16.69 20.81 20.97
C GLU A 68 -15.32 20.86 21.67
N VAL A 69 -14.23 20.69 20.92
CA VAL A 69 -12.86 20.70 21.48
C VAL A 69 -12.25 22.10 21.59
N GLY A 70 -12.84 23.08 20.90
CA GLY A 70 -12.38 24.46 20.82
C GLY A 70 -11.31 24.68 19.74
N SER A 71 -11.32 25.88 19.14
CA SER A 71 -10.46 26.26 18.01
C SER A 71 -8.95 26.21 18.29
N LYS A 72 -8.53 26.27 19.56
CA LYS A 72 -7.11 26.13 19.94
C LYS A 72 -6.63 24.67 19.92
N ASN A 73 -7.56 23.72 19.92
CA ASN A 73 -7.28 22.27 19.96
C ASN A 73 -7.63 21.58 18.63
N CYS A 74 -8.02 22.35 17.61
CA CYS A 74 -8.33 21.85 16.27
C CYS A 74 -7.76 22.81 15.23
N LEU A 75 -7.11 22.27 14.19
CA LEU A 75 -6.49 23.04 13.12
C LEU A 75 -7.01 22.55 11.76
N PHE A 76 -7.57 23.45 10.95
CA PHE A 76 -7.99 23.16 9.58
C PHE A 76 -6.92 23.61 8.57
N ILE A 77 -6.29 22.65 7.91
CA ILE A 77 -5.39 22.88 6.77
C ILE A 77 -6.13 22.53 5.48
N HIS A 78 -6.40 23.53 4.63
CA HIS A 78 -7.10 23.33 3.36
C HIS A 78 -6.12 23.25 2.19
N LEU A 79 -6.04 22.07 1.56
CA LEU A 79 -5.22 21.85 0.36
C LEU A 79 -5.99 22.30 -0.88
N THR A 80 -5.44 23.24 -1.64
CA THR A 80 -6.05 23.78 -2.86
C THR A 80 -5.11 23.66 -4.06
N LEU A 81 -5.66 23.78 -5.27
CA LEU A 81 -4.87 23.83 -6.51
C LEU A 81 -4.70 25.28 -6.99
N VAL A 82 -3.47 25.65 -7.31
CA VAL A 82 -3.09 26.90 -7.99
C VAL A 82 -2.49 26.54 -9.34
N PRO A 83 -3.33 26.39 -10.39
CA PRO A 83 -2.87 25.95 -11.70
C PRO A 83 -2.09 27.06 -12.43
N TYR A 84 -1.12 26.64 -13.23
CA TYR A 84 -0.41 27.49 -14.18
C TYR A 84 -1.05 27.36 -15.57
N ILE A 85 -1.52 28.47 -16.14
CA ILE A 85 -2.12 28.48 -17.46
C ILE A 85 -1.04 28.83 -18.49
N LYS A 86 -0.53 27.81 -19.18
CA LYS A 86 0.59 27.95 -20.13
C LYS A 86 0.34 29.01 -21.22
N SER A 87 -0.88 29.10 -21.76
CA SER A 87 -1.23 30.06 -22.80
C SER A 87 -1.23 31.52 -22.33
N ALA A 88 -1.45 31.76 -21.03
CA ALA A 88 -1.47 33.08 -20.42
C ALA A 88 -0.20 33.39 -19.62
N ALA A 89 0.71 32.42 -19.49
CA ALA A 89 1.90 32.48 -18.66
C ALA A 89 1.66 32.97 -17.21
N GLU A 90 0.51 32.60 -16.62
CA GLU A 90 0.06 33.14 -15.32
C GLU A 90 -0.48 32.02 -14.42
N LEU A 91 -0.20 32.14 -13.11
CA LEU A 91 -0.83 31.35 -12.06
C LEU A 91 -2.25 31.87 -11.76
N LYS A 92 -3.23 30.97 -11.69
CA LYS A 92 -4.61 31.35 -11.38
C LYS A 92 -4.98 30.96 -9.96
N THR A 93 -5.20 31.94 -9.11
CA THR A 93 -5.61 31.75 -7.70
C THR A 93 -7.12 31.54 -7.52
N LYS A 94 -7.91 31.76 -8.57
CA LYS A 94 -9.39 31.73 -8.50
C LYS A 94 -9.93 30.37 -8.02
N PRO A 95 -9.42 29.21 -8.48
CA PRO A 95 -9.86 27.91 -7.94
C PRO A 95 -9.70 27.80 -6.43
N THR A 96 -8.59 28.30 -5.88
CA THR A 96 -8.36 28.36 -4.42
C THR A 96 -9.41 29.24 -3.72
N GLN A 97 -9.71 30.41 -4.28
CA GLN A 97 -10.72 31.34 -3.72
C GLN A 97 -12.12 30.73 -3.69
N HIS A 98 -12.53 30.07 -4.78
CA HIS A 98 -13.83 29.39 -4.84
C HIS A 98 -13.88 28.19 -3.90
N SER A 99 -12.81 27.41 -3.80
CA SER A 99 -12.73 26.26 -2.89
C SER A 99 -12.83 26.69 -1.42
N VAL A 100 -12.17 27.78 -1.02
CA VAL A 100 -12.32 28.32 0.34
C VAL A 100 -13.71 28.91 0.58
N LYS A 101 -14.32 29.54 -0.43
CA LYS A 101 -15.72 29.98 -0.33
C LYS A 101 -16.65 28.81 -0.04
N GLU A 102 -16.45 27.68 -0.72
CA GLU A 102 -17.24 26.46 -0.49
C GLU A 102 -17.00 25.87 0.90
N LEU A 103 -15.75 25.82 1.37
CA LEU A 103 -15.46 25.37 2.73
C LEU A 103 -16.10 26.27 3.81
N ARG A 104 -16.15 27.59 3.56
CA ARG A 104 -16.80 28.54 4.46
C ARG A 104 -18.33 28.50 4.40
N SER A 105 -18.92 28.15 3.26
CA SER A 105 -20.38 28.06 3.12
C SER A 105 -20.97 27.01 4.05
N ILE A 106 -20.20 25.98 4.37
CA ILE A 106 -20.53 24.93 5.34
C ILE A 106 -20.04 25.25 6.76
N GLY A 107 -19.53 26.46 7.01
CA GLY A 107 -19.16 26.94 8.34
C GLY A 107 -17.77 26.55 8.83
N ILE A 108 -16.85 26.15 7.93
CA ILE A 108 -15.44 25.93 8.27
C ILE A 108 -14.58 27.07 7.71
N GLN A 109 -13.93 27.80 8.60
CA GLN A 109 -12.86 28.73 8.22
C GLN A 109 -11.53 27.97 8.27
N PRO A 110 -10.78 27.87 7.15
CA PRO A 110 -9.45 27.29 7.20
C PRO A 110 -8.52 28.20 8.01
N ASP A 111 -7.72 27.58 8.88
CA ASP A 111 -6.64 28.27 9.61
C ASP A 111 -5.42 28.46 8.71
N MET A 112 -5.16 27.47 7.83
CA MET A 112 -4.05 27.46 6.88
C MET A 112 -4.51 27.00 5.50
N ILE A 113 -3.88 27.55 4.46
CA ILE A 113 -4.12 27.15 3.08
C ILE A 113 -2.81 26.61 2.51
N LEU A 114 -2.85 25.37 2.03
CA LEU A 114 -1.72 24.73 1.36
C LEU A 114 -1.97 24.73 -0.15
N CYS A 115 -1.26 25.58 -0.88
CA CYS A 115 -1.45 25.78 -2.31
C CYS A 115 -0.58 24.84 -3.14
N ARG A 116 -1.16 23.78 -3.69
CA ARG A 116 -0.52 22.88 -4.65
C ARG A 116 -0.25 23.60 -5.97
N SER A 117 0.98 23.57 -6.46
CA SER A 117 1.34 24.18 -7.75
C SER A 117 2.53 23.48 -8.41
N GLU A 118 2.63 23.56 -9.74
CA GLU A 118 3.76 23.05 -10.51
C GLU A 118 5.02 23.93 -10.36
N SER A 119 4.86 25.18 -9.92
CA SER A 119 5.93 26.18 -9.84
C SER A 119 5.84 27.04 -8.58
N LEU A 120 6.88 27.85 -8.34
CA LEU A 120 6.92 28.77 -7.20
C LEU A 120 5.77 29.79 -7.30
N ILE A 121 5.07 30.01 -6.20
CA ILE A 121 3.97 30.97 -6.12
C ILE A 121 4.55 32.32 -5.65
N PRO A 122 4.46 33.40 -6.47
CA PRO A 122 4.93 34.72 -6.07
C PRO A 122 4.27 35.22 -4.78
N LYS A 123 5.00 36.05 -4.03
CA LYS A 123 4.49 36.62 -2.76
C LYS A 123 3.19 37.42 -2.94
N GLU A 124 3.04 38.09 -4.09
CA GLU A 124 1.83 38.85 -4.43
C GLU A 124 0.61 37.94 -4.59
N GLU A 125 0.75 36.80 -5.27
CA GLU A 125 -0.34 35.83 -5.43
C GLU A 125 -0.69 35.17 -4.08
N LYS A 126 0.30 34.89 -3.22
CA LYS A 126 0.02 34.43 -1.84
C LYS A 126 -0.73 35.50 -1.03
N ALA A 127 -0.31 36.77 -1.12
CA ALA A 127 -0.97 37.87 -0.44
C ALA A 127 -2.41 38.07 -0.92
N LYS A 128 -2.65 37.88 -2.22
CA LYS A 128 -3.98 37.88 -2.83
C LYS A 128 -4.83 36.72 -2.32
N ILE A 129 -4.30 35.50 -2.29
CA ILE A 129 -5.00 34.34 -1.71
C ILE A 129 -5.39 34.65 -0.26
N ALA A 130 -4.45 35.13 0.55
CA ALA A 130 -4.69 35.48 1.95
C ALA A 130 -5.86 36.48 2.10
N LEU A 131 -5.83 37.56 1.31
CA LEU A 131 -6.88 38.58 1.29
C LEU A 131 -8.25 38.02 0.92
N PHE A 132 -8.36 37.30 -0.21
CA PHE A 132 -9.65 36.79 -0.69
C PHE A 132 -10.21 35.64 0.16
N CYS A 133 -9.32 34.88 0.82
CA CYS A 133 -9.69 33.74 1.64
C CYS A 133 -9.86 34.09 3.13
N ASN A 134 -9.61 35.35 3.50
CA ASN A 134 -9.68 35.85 4.88
C ASN A 134 -8.79 35.04 5.85
N VAL A 135 -7.53 34.84 5.47
CA VAL A 135 -6.50 34.21 6.32
C VAL A 135 -5.27 35.10 6.40
N GLU A 136 -4.45 34.93 7.44
CA GLU A 136 -3.19 35.67 7.53
C GLU A 136 -2.25 35.31 6.38
N LYS A 137 -1.48 36.29 5.90
CA LYS A 137 -0.48 36.06 4.83
C LYS A 137 0.52 34.97 5.19
N SER A 138 0.87 34.86 6.48
CA SER A 138 1.78 33.84 6.99
C SER A 138 1.17 32.44 7.11
N ASN A 139 -0.13 32.29 6.81
CA ASN A 139 -0.84 31.01 6.83
C ASN A 139 -1.16 30.49 5.42
N VAL A 140 -0.60 31.11 4.37
CA VAL A 140 -0.68 30.63 2.98
C VAL A 140 0.67 30.01 2.59
N PHE A 141 0.69 28.69 2.50
CA PHE A 141 1.88 27.88 2.24
C PHE A 141 1.85 27.37 0.82
N GLN A 142 3.00 27.27 0.16
CA GLN A 142 3.09 26.58 -1.14
C GLN A 142 3.46 25.10 -0.97
N SER A 143 2.86 24.26 -1.81
CA SER A 143 3.16 22.84 -1.97
C SER A 143 3.56 22.58 -3.42
N ILE A 144 4.80 22.89 -3.75
CA ILE A 144 5.30 22.79 -5.12
C ILE A 144 5.53 21.34 -5.55
N ASP A 145 5.48 21.09 -6.86
CA ASP A 145 5.96 19.83 -7.42
C ASP A 145 7.41 19.57 -7.04
N VAL A 146 7.65 18.39 -6.52
CA VAL A 146 8.97 17.89 -6.12
C VAL A 146 9.30 16.65 -6.92
N LYS A 147 10.60 16.37 -7.07
CA LYS A 147 11.05 15.21 -7.85
C LYS A 147 10.76 13.89 -7.15
N SER A 148 10.56 13.94 -5.85
CA SER A 148 10.38 12.77 -5.00
C SER A 148 9.51 13.08 -3.78
N ILE A 149 8.70 12.13 -3.36
CA ILE A 149 7.86 12.28 -2.15
C ILE A 149 8.70 12.53 -0.89
N TYR A 150 9.96 12.07 -0.88
CA TYR A 150 10.88 12.27 0.23
C TYR A 150 11.40 13.71 0.33
N GLU A 151 11.17 14.56 -0.67
CA GLU A 151 11.48 15.99 -0.62
C GLU A 151 10.37 16.81 0.05
N VAL A 152 9.13 16.29 0.09
CA VAL A 152 7.96 17.01 0.62
C VAL A 152 8.17 17.50 2.06
N PRO A 153 8.62 16.67 3.03
CA PRO A 153 8.83 17.14 4.39
C PRO A 153 9.89 18.25 4.49
N ILE A 154 10.92 18.21 3.63
CA ILE A 154 11.97 19.23 3.58
C ILE A 154 11.38 20.55 3.06
N LYS A 155 10.58 20.50 1.99
CA LYS A 155 9.93 21.69 1.43
C LYS A 155 8.92 22.32 2.38
N TYR A 156 8.17 21.52 3.13
CA TYR A 156 7.25 22.05 4.14
C TYR A 156 8.00 22.68 5.33
N GLN A 157 9.14 22.12 5.74
CA GLN A 157 9.99 22.74 6.76
C GLN A 157 10.61 24.06 6.25
N GLU A 158 11.08 24.10 4.99
CA GLU A 158 11.63 25.32 4.36
C GLU A 158 10.58 26.44 4.30
N GLU A 159 9.32 26.08 4.02
CA GLU A 159 8.18 27.02 4.01
C GLU A 159 7.72 27.41 5.44
N GLY A 160 8.12 26.67 6.48
CA GLY A 160 7.79 26.95 7.88
C GLY A 160 6.40 26.46 8.32
N LEU A 161 5.83 25.49 7.62
CA LEU A 161 4.51 24.91 7.93
C LEU A 161 4.47 24.29 9.33
N ASP A 162 5.50 23.50 9.67
CA ASP A 162 5.66 22.85 10.97
C ASP A 162 5.66 23.87 12.12
N LYS A 163 6.39 24.97 11.98
CA LYS A 163 6.45 26.03 13.00
C LYS A 163 5.08 26.64 13.23
N LYS A 164 4.35 26.94 12.14
CA LYS A 164 3.03 27.55 12.21
C LYS A 164 1.98 26.62 12.81
N ILE A 165 2.06 25.32 12.52
CA ILE A 165 1.23 24.31 13.20
C ILE A 165 1.50 24.35 14.71
N LEU A 166 2.76 24.33 15.14
CA LEU A 166 3.10 24.39 16.56
C LEU A 166 2.69 25.71 17.23
N ASP A 167 2.71 26.84 16.50
CA ASP A 167 2.20 28.14 17.01
C ASP A 167 0.70 28.07 17.31
N HIS A 168 -0.09 27.47 16.41
CA HIS A 168 -1.54 27.33 16.57
C HIS A 168 -1.91 26.63 17.88
N PHE A 169 -1.20 25.56 18.20
CA PHE A 169 -1.39 24.78 19.43
C PHE A 169 -0.65 25.34 20.66
N GLY A 170 -0.02 26.52 20.55
CA GLY A 170 0.63 27.19 21.68
C GLY A 170 1.90 26.51 22.20
N ILE A 171 2.62 25.74 21.37
CA ILE A 171 3.83 25.02 21.77
C ILE A 171 5.06 25.94 21.64
N ILE A 172 5.65 26.32 22.78
CA ILE A 172 6.67 27.38 22.88
C ILE A 172 8.11 26.86 22.70
N ASN A 173 8.42 25.64 23.15
CA ASN A 173 9.76 25.04 23.10
C ASN A 173 10.03 24.23 21.83
N LYS A 174 10.03 24.89 20.68
CA LYS A 174 10.16 24.24 19.36
C LYS A 174 11.61 23.89 19.03
N LYS A 175 11.97 22.62 19.12
CA LYS A 175 13.20 22.13 18.48
C LYS A 175 12.95 22.00 16.97
N SER A 176 13.86 22.49 16.14
CA SER A 176 13.75 22.26 14.70
C SER A 176 13.83 20.77 14.37
N PRO A 177 12.95 20.23 13.51
CA PRO A 177 12.97 18.82 13.18
C PRO A 177 14.28 18.44 12.48
N LYS A 178 14.89 17.33 12.91
CA LYS A 178 16.08 16.78 12.26
C LYS A 178 15.65 16.00 11.02
N LEU A 179 15.94 16.54 9.84
CA LEU A 179 15.61 15.93 8.55
C LEU A 179 16.83 15.27 7.87
N ASP A 180 17.88 14.94 8.61
CA ASP A 180 19.13 14.39 8.06
C ASP A 180 18.90 13.10 7.27
N ASN A 181 18.03 12.21 7.77
CA ASN A 181 17.66 10.98 7.06
C ASN A 181 16.97 11.26 5.72
N TRP A 182 16.02 12.20 5.67
CA TRP A 182 15.33 12.59 4.44
C TRP A 182 16.29 13.23 3.43
N LYS A 183 17.17 14.13 3.89
CA LYS A 183 18.19 14.77 3.05
C LYS A 183 19.18 13.74 2.49
N SER A 184 19.65 12.82 3.33
CA SER A 184 20.55 11.73 2.94
C SER A 184 19.88 10.78 1.93
N PHE A 185 18.61 10.42 2.17
CA PHE A 185 17.82 9.57 1.28
C PHE A 185 17.67 10.21 -0.12
N ASN A 186 17.28 11.49 -0.20
CA ASN A 186 17.16 12.19 -1.48
C ASN A 186 18.50 12.34 -2.21
N LYS A 187 19.58 12.60 -1.46
CA LYS A 187 20.94 12.69 -2.03
C LYS A 187 21.36 11.36 -2.64
N LYS A 188 21.08 10.24 -1.98
CA LYS A 188 21.35 8.90 -2.52
C LYS A 188 20.42 8.57 -3.68
N LEU A 189 19.14 8.92 -3.59
CA LEU A 189 18.15 8.68 -4.65
C LEU A 189 18.54 9.32 -5.98
N SER A 190 19.15 10.51 -5.94
CA SER A 190 19.60 11.26 -7.12
C SER A 190 20.97 10.85 -7.65
N ASN A 191 21.84 10.25 -6.83
CA ASN A 191 23.24 9.94 -7.17
C ASN A 191 23.54 8.44 -7.13
N LYS A 192 22.68 7.63 -7.74
CA LYS A 192 22.82 6.18 -7.77
C LYS A 192 23.91 5.72 -8.73
N LYS A 193 24.66 4.68 -8.35
CA LYS A 193 25.68 4.03 -9.19
C LYS A 193 25.17 2.67 -9.65
N ASN A 194 25.70 2.13 -10.74
CA ASN A 194 25.37 0.79 -11.26
C ASN A 194 23.89 0.56 -11.65
N ASN A 195 23.65 0.03 -12.84
CA ASN A 195 22.29 -0.23 -13.31
C ASN A 195 21.88 -1.68 -12.97
N VAL A 196 20.75 -1.85 -12.29
CA VAL A 196 20.10 -3.15 -12.09
C VAL A 196 18.71 -3.10 -12.69
N LYS A 197 18.42 -4.02 -13.60
CA LYS A 197 17.13 -4.16 -14.24
C LYS A 197 16.33 -5.28 -13.60
N ILE A 198 15.16 -4.97 -13.06
CA ILE A 198 14.22 -5.96 -12.51
C ILE A 198 12.97 -5.98 -13.37
N SER A 199 12.61 -7.16 -13.87
CA SER A 199 11.39 -7.35 -14.64
C SER A 199 10.23 -7.74 -13.73
N ILE A 200 9.16 -6.95 -13.73
CA ILE A 200 7.96 -7.20 -12.94
C ILE A 200 6.85 -7.74 -13.85
N VAL A 201 6.39 -8.96 -13.58
CA VAL A 201 5.36 -9.62 -14.39
C VAL A 201 4.00 -9.47 -13.70
N GLY A 202 3.28 -8.41 -14.07
CA GLY A 202 2.05 -7.94 -13.42
C GLY A 202 0.78 -8.16 -14.23
N LYS A 203 -0.36 -7.78 -13.66
CA LYS A 203 -1.68 -7.81 -14.34
C LYS A 203 -2.12 -6.41 -14.83
N TYR A 204 -1.61 -5.34 -14.22
CA TYR A 204 -1.99 -3.95 -14.53
C TYR A 204 -0.73 -3.08 -14.64
N THR A 205 0.06 -3.27 -15.69
CA THR A 205 1.33 -2.55 -15.89
C THR A 205 1.14 -1.05 -16.13
N HIS A 206 -0.02 -0.64 -16.65
CA HIS A 206 -0.32 0.76 -16.97
C HIS A 206 -0.84 1.57 -15.78
N LEU A 207 -1.35 0.92 -14.71
CA LEU A 207 -1.76 1.60 -13.48
C LEU A 207 -0.61 1.63 -12.47
N LYS A 208 0.14 2.73 -12.46
CA LYS A 208 1.25 2.94 -11.52
C LYS A 208 0.81 2.81 -10.05
N ASP A 209 -0.44 3.19 -9.74
CA ASP A 209 -0.97 3.18 -8.37
C ASP A 209 -1.28 1.77 -7.86
N ALA A 210 -1.59 0.82 -8.76
CA ALA A 210 -1.90 -0.55 -8.37
C ALA A 210 -0.74 -1.27 -7.65
N TYR A 211 0.48 -0.76 -7.83
CA TYR A 211 1.71 -1.30 -7.28
C TYR A 211 2.51 -0.28 -6.45
N LYS A 212 1.86 0.76 -5.91
CA LYS A 212 2.55 1.86 -5.20
C LYS A 212 3.45 1.35 -4.07
N SER A 213 2.96 0.51 -3.16
CA SER A 213 3.76 -0.03 -2.05
C SER A 213 4.95 -0.87 -2.53
N LEU A 214 4.77 -1.65 -3.59
CA LEU A 214 5.84 -2.45 -4.19
C LEU A 214 6.92 -1.54 -4.80
N ASN A 215 6.51 -0.50 -5.54
CA ASN A 215 7.41 0.47 -6.13
C ASN A 215 8.25 1.17 -5.06
N GLU A 216 7.62 1.64 -3.97
CA GLU A 216 8.36 2.29 -2.88
C GLU A 216 9.31 1.31 -2.17
N ALA A 217 8.88 0.06 -1.91
CA ALA A 217 9.77 -0.93 -1.31
C ALA A 217 11.02 -1.21 -2.16
N LEU A 218 10.87 -1.26 -3.48
CA LEU A 218 11.98 -1.41 -4.41
C LEU A 218 12.85 -0.15 -4.49
N ILE A 219 12.25 1.04 -4.42
CA ILE A 219 12.99 2.31 -4.31
C ILE A 219 13.83 2.34 -3.02
N HIS A 220 13.25 1.97 -1.87
CA HIS A 220 13.97 1.87 -0.60
C HIS A 220 15.19 0.94 -0.72
N ALA A 221 14.99 -0.25 -1.29
CA ALA A 221 16.06 -1.21 -1.51
C ALA A 221 17.15 -0.66 -2.46
N SER A 222 16.76 0.04 -3.52
CA SER A 222 17.71 0.65 -4.46
C SER A 222 18.55 1.75 -3.82
N VAL A 223 17.96 2.56 -2.94
CA VAL A 223 18.65 3.64 -2.22
C VAL A 223 19.59 3.05 -1.15
N TYR A 224 19.16 2.00 -0.46
CA TYR A 224 19.99 1.30 0.52
C TYR A 224 21.25 0.71 -0.13
N ASN A 225 21.11 0.13 -1.33
CA ASN A 225 22.21 -0.52 -2.06
C ASN A 225 23.00 0.42 -2.99
N ASP A 226 22.67 1.72 -3.06
CA ASP A 226 23.29 2.69 -3.98
C ASP A 226 23.19 2.28 -5.47
N ILE A 227 22.02 1.75 -5.87
CA ILE A 227 21.77 1.17 -7.20
C ILE A 227 20.78 2.00 -8.02
N ASN A 228 21.06 2.19 -9.30
CA ASN A 228 20.10 2.69 -10.27
C ASN A 228 19.17 1.56 -10.73
N LEU A 229 17.93 1.60 -10.25
CA LEU A 229 16.94 0.56 -10.48
C LEU A 229 16.10 0.88 -11.71
N ASP A 230 16.19 0.02 -12.74
CA ASP A 230 15.34 0.03 -13.92
C ASP A 230 14.23 -1.02 -13.75
N LEU A 231 12.97 -0.58 -13.75
CA LEU A 231 11.81 -1.46 -13.62
C LEU A 231 11.17 -1.70 -14.98
N ASN A 232 11.31 -2.93 -15.46
CA ASN A 232 10.67 -3.38 -16.70
C ASN A 232 9.33 -4.04 -16.40
N TRP A 233 8.23 -3.33 -16.68
CA TRP A 233 6.89 -3.82 -16.46
C TRP A 233 6.39 -4.65 -17.65
N ILE A 234 6.01 -5.90 -17.39
CA ILE A 234 5.52 -6.83 -18.40
C ILE A 234 4.11 -7.27 -18.04
N GLU A 235 3.18 -7.08 -18.97
CA GLU A 235 1.80 -7.52 -18.78
C GLU A 235 1.73 -9.04 -18.99
N SER A 236 1.29 -9.74 -17.94
CA SER A 236 1.28 -11.20 -17.91
C SER A 236 0.34 -11.84 -18.93
N SER A 237 -0.70 -11.14 -19.39
CA SER A 237 -1.57 -11.61 -20.46
C SER A 237 -0.95 -11.52 -21.85
N ASP A 238 0.09 -10.71 -22.02
CA ASP A 238 0.74 -10.52 -23.33
C ASP A 238 1.82 -11.58 -23.60
N ILE A 239 2.15 -12.39 -22.60
CA ILE A 239 3.16 -13.45 -22.69
C ILE A 239 2.54 -14.66 -23.39
N LYS A 240 2.98 -14.93 -24.62
CA LYS A 240 2.44 -16.05 -25.42
C LYS A 240 3.16 -17.38 -25.19
N ASN A 241 4.47 -17.34 -25.04
CA ASN A 241 5.34 -18.51 -24.85
C ASN A 241 6.72 -18.08 -24.30
N LEU A 242 7.61 -19.06 -24.04
CA LEU A 242 8.95 -18.77 -23.48
C LEU A 242 9.81 -17.87 -24.38
N LYS A 243 9.76 -18.04 -25.71
CA LYS A 243 10.56 -17.23 -26.65
C LYS A 243 10.12 -15.76 -26.62
N ASP A 244 8.81 -15.52 -26.61
CA ASP A 244 8.23 -14.19 -26.46
C ASP A 244 8.59 -13.57 -25.11
N LEU A 245 8.50 -14.35 -24.02
CA LEU A 245 8.90 -13.90 -22.69
C LEU A 245 10.38 -13.49 -22.63
N GLU A 246 11.28 -14.30 -23.17
CA GLU A 246 12.72 -14.01 -23.21
C GLU A 246 13.01 -12.70 -23.93
N HIS A 247 12.33 -12.46 -25.06
CA HIS A 247 12.43 -11.21 -25.80
C HIS A 247 11.93 -10.01 -24.96
N LYS A 248 10.78 -10.13 -24.31
CA LYS A 248 10.20 -9.08 -23.45
C LYS A 248 11.06 -8.78 -22.20
N LEU A 249 11.70 -9.80 -21.63
CA LEU A 249 12.59 -9.63 -20.47
C LEU A 249 13.91 -8.93 -20.84
N GLY A 250 14.46 -9.26 -22.01
CA GLY A 250 15.79 -8.79 -22.43
C GLY A 250 16.88 -9.15 -21.41
N LYS A 251 17.84 -8.24 -21.21
CA LYS A 251 18.89 -8.38 -20.18
C LYS A 251 18.38 -8.00 -18.79
N THR A 252 17.56 -8.86 -18.19
CA THR A 252 17.07 -8.67 -16.81
C THR A 252 18.02 -9.28 -15.77
N ASN A 253 18.14 -8.64 -14.61
CA ASN A 253 18.90 -9.15 -13.47
C ASN A 253 18.03 -9.92 -12.47
N GLY A 254 16.70 -9.84 -12.60
CA GLY A 254 15.78 -10.56 -11.73
C GLY A 254 14.33 -10.45 -12.19
N ILE A 255 13.53 -11.44 -11.81
CA ILE A 255 12.10 -11.50 -12.12
C ILE A 255 11.32 -11.40 -10.81
N LEU A 256 10.34 -10.51 -10.77
CA LEU A 256 9.42 -10.36 -9.65
C LEU A 256 7.98 -10.60 -10.11
N ILE A 257 7.26 -11.45 -9.39
CA ILE A 257 5.82 -11.65 -9.58
C ILE A 257 5.10 -11.14 -8.31
N PRO A 258 4.36 -10.03 -8.40
CA PRO A 258 3.69 -9.44 -7.25
C PRO A 258 2.42 -10.23 -6.88
N GLY A 259 1.75 -9.77 -5.82
CA GLY A 259 0.41 -10.22 -5.49
C GLY A 259 -0.59 -10.02 -6.65
N GLY A 260 -1.63 -10.83 -6.68
CA GLY A 260 -2.62 -10.83 -7.74
C GLY A 260 -3.82 -11.72 -7.41
N PHE A 261 -4.81 -11.71 -8.30
CA PHE A 261 -6.02 -12.51 -8.17
C PHE A 261 -6.65 -12.80 -9.54
N GLY A 262 -7.38 -13.91 -9.61
CA GLY A 262 -8.13 -14.33 -10.78
C GLY A 262 -7.27 -14.92 -11.91
N LYS A 263 -7.97 -15.39 -12.94
CA LYS A 263 -7.40 -16.27 -13.99
C LYS A 263 -6.57 -15.57 -15.06
N ARG A 264 -6.77 -14.25 -15.25
CA ARG A 264 -6.11 -13.49 -16.33
C ARG A 264 -4.59 -13.45 -16.14
N GLY A 265 -3.85 -13.85 -17.18
CA GLY A 265 -2.39 -13.80 -17.20
C GLY A 265 -1.69 -14.81 -16.28
N VAL A 266 -2.37 -15.86 -15.84
CA VAL A 266 -1.78 -16.91 -14.97
C VAL A 266 -0.70 -17.69 -15.72
N GLU A 267 -0.97 -18.16 -16.93
CA GLU A 267 -0.01 -18.97 -17.68
C GLU A 267 1.26 -18.19 -18.02
N GLY A 268 1.16 -16.89 -18.33
CA GLY A 268 2.34 -16.02 -18.50
C GLY A 268 3.22 -15.92 -17.24
N LYS A 269 2.61 -15.90 -16.05
CA LYS A 269 3.33 -15.93 -14.78
C LYS A 269 3.98 -17.30 -14.53
N ILE A 270 3.29 -18.40 -14.83
CA ILE A 270 3.84 -19.76 -14.74
C ILE A 270 5.07 -19.90 -15.65
N LEU A 271 4.99 -19.42 -16.89
CA LEU A 271 6.12 -19.38 -17.81
C LEU A 271 7.29 -18.54 -17.27
N SER A 272 7.00 -17.46 -16.55
CA SER A 272 8.01 -16.61 -15.92
C SER A 272 8.74 -17.31 -14.77
N VAL A 273 8.02 -18.06 -13.93
CA VAL A 273 8.66 -18.91 -12.91
C VAL A 273 9.52 -19.98 -13.57
N GLN A 274 8.98 -20.66 -14.59
CA GLN A 274 9.69 -21.73 -15.30
C GLN A 274 11.00 -21.21 -15.88
N LEU A 275 10.96 -20.07 -16.56
CA LEU A 275 12.14 -19.45 -17.15
C LEU A 275 13.15 -19.03 -16.09
N ALA A 276 12.70 -18.43 -14.99
CA ALA A 276 13.58 -18.04 -13.89
C ALA A 276 14.33 -19.26 -13.33
N ARG A 277 13.58 -20.34 -13.06
CA ARG A 277 14.12 -21.60 -12.54
C ARG A 277 15.12 -22.25 -13.49
N THR A 278 14.78 -22.38 -14.78
CA THR A 278 15.62 -23.10 -15.75
C THR A 278 16.86 -22.31 -16.18
N LYS A 279 16.77 -20.98 -16.24
CA LYS A 279 17.91 -20.10 -16.58
C LYS A 279 18.65 -19.55 -15.37
N LYS A 280 18.28 -19.97 -14.15
CA LYS A 280 18.87 -19.51 -12.88
C LYS A 280 18.84 -17.99 -12.71
N ILE A 281 17.76 -17.34 -13.17
CA ILE A 281 17.57 -15.88 -13.02
C ILE A 281 16.99 -15.63 -11.61
N PRO A 282 17.57 -14.71 -10.81
CA PRO A 282 17.02 -14.36 -9.51
C PRO A 282 15.50 -14.10 -9.53
N PHE A 283 14.76 -14.74 -8.63
CA PHE A 283 13.30 -14.74 -8.65
C PHE A 283 12.69 -14.39 -7.29
N PHE A 284 11.74 -13.46 -7.29
CA PHE A 284 10.91 -13.13 -6.13
C PHE A 284 9.41 -13.24 -6.41
N GLY A 285 8.72 -14.17 -5.75
CA GLY A 285 7.27 -14.32 -5.81
C GLY A 285 6.60 -13.82 -4.53
N ILE A 286 5.68 -12.85 -4.64
CA ILE A 286 4.93 -12.30 -3.49
C ILE A 286 3.48 -12.76 -3.55
N CYS A 287 2.99 -13.35 -2.46
CA CYS A 287 1.63 -13.83 -2.28
C CYS A 287 1.22 -14.75 -3.44
N PHE A 288 0.45 -14.24 -4.41
CA PHE A 288 0.12 -14.95 -5.63
C PHE A 288 1.36 -15.44 -6.39
N GLY A 289 2.46 -14.69 -6.39
CA GLY A 289 3.73 -15.12 -6.99
C GLY A 289 4.29 -16.41 -6.38
N MET A 290 4.17 -16.60 -5.06
CA MET A 290 4.54 -17.86 -4.39
C MET A 290 3.62 -19.00 -4.81
N GLN A 291 2.31 -18.76 -4.84
CA GLN A 291 1.32 -19.77 -5.27
C GLN A 291 1.57 -20.24 -6.70
N ILE A 292 1.81 -19.30 -7.63
CA ILE A 292 2.19 -19.60 -9.01
C ILE A 292 3.49 -20.41 -9.07
N SER A 293 4.43 -20.12 -8.18
CA SER A 293 5.69 -20.87 -8.11
C SER A 293 5.46 -22.33 -7.72
N VAL A 294 4.62 -22.59 -6.71
CA VAL A 294 4.27 -23.97 -6.34
C VAL A 294 3.57 -24.70 -7.47
N ILE A 295 2.68 -24.02 -8.22
CA ILE A 295 2.01 -24.60 -9.39
C ILE A 295 3.03 -25.00 -10.46
N GLU A 296 3.97 -24.11 -10.82
CA GLU A 296 5.02 -24.42 -11.81
C GLU A 296 5.90 -25.59 -11.35
N LEU A 297 6.34 -25.57 -10.10
CA LEU A 297 7.21 -26.59 -9.53
C LEU A 297 6.52 -27.96 -9.50
N ALA A 298 5.22 -28.02 -9.18
CA ALA A 298 4.47 -29.26 -9.24
C ALA A 298 4.31 -29.78 -10.68
N ARG A 299 4.01 -28.89 -11.65
CA ARG A 299 3.88 -29.27 -13.07
C ARG A 299 5.18 -29.80 -13.66
N ASN A 300 6.32 -29.24 -13.26
CA ASN A 300 7.60 -29.50 -13.92
C ASN A 300 8.55 -30.41 -13.13
N LEU A 301 8.61 -30.33 -11.80
CA LEU A 301 9.47 -31.19 -10.99
C LEU A 301 8.80 -32.50 -10.56
N LEU A 302 7.48 -32.48 -10.32
CA LEU A 302 6.70 -33.68 -9.97
C LEU A 302 6.04 -34.34 -11.17
N GLY A 303 6.04 -33.70 -12.33
CA GLY A 303 5.37 -34.19 -13.54
C GLY A 303 3.83 -34.12 -13.48
N LEU A 304 3.27 -33.46 -12.46
CA LEU A 304 1.82 -33.32 -12.27
C LEU A 304 1.28 -32.20 -13.16
N LYS A 305 1.17 -32.46 -14.47
CA LYS A 305 0.85 -31.45 -15.49
C LYS A 305 -0.45 -30.68 -15.27
N ASP A 306 -1.44 -31.31 -14.65
CA ASP A 306 -2.73 -30.70 -14.33
C ASP A 306 -2.69 -29.84 -13.03
N SER A 307 -1.55 -29.74 -12.33
CA SER A 307 -1.49 -29.01 -11.05
C SER A 307 -1.95 -27.56 -11.20
N ASN A 308 -2.83 -27.13 -10.32
CA ASN A 308 -3.35 -25.77 -10.31
C ASN A 308 -3.89 -25.35 -8.94
N SER A 309 -4.34 -24.09 -8.85
CA SER A 309 -5.15 -23.59 -7.74
C SER A 309 -6.63 -23.86 -7.99
N THR A 310 -7.38 -24.22 -6.93
CA THR A 310 -8.84 -24.34 -7.00
C THR A 310 -9.54 -23.01 -7.29
N GLU A 311 -8.86 -21.87 -7.09
CA GLU A 311 -9.31 -20.54 -7.56
C GLU A 311 -9.39 -20.47 -9.10
N LEU A 312 -8.44 -21.12 -9.77
CA LEU A 312 -8.13 -20.85 -11.18
C LEU A 312 -8.73 -21.90 -12.12
N SER A 313 -8.70 -23.17 -11.75
CA SER A 313 -9.30 -24.24 -12.55
C SER A 313 -9.77 -25.40 -11.70
N LYS A 314 -10.67 -26.22 -12.26
CA LYS A 314 -10.89 -27.57 -11.74
C LYS A 314 -9.64 -28.38 -12.07
N THR A 315 -9.03 -29.01 -11.07
CA THR A 315 -7.81 -29.80 -11.22
C THR A 315 -7.90 -31.04 -10.34
N LYS A 316 -7.31 -32.15 -10.79
CA LYS A 316 -7.12 -33.36 -9.98
C LYS A 316 -5.96 -33.21 -8.99
N ASN A 317 -5.09 -32.20 -9.20
CA ASN A 317 -3.92 -31.93 -8.38
C ASN A 317 -3.97 -30.49 -7.80
N PRO A 318 -4.84 -30.23 -6.80
CA PRO A 318 -4.98 -28.91 -6.19
C PRO A 318 -3.81 -28.65 -5.23
N VAL A 319 -2.73 -28.09 -5.77
CA VAL A 319 -1.52 -27.74 -4.99
C VAL A 319 -1.67 -26.42 -4.23
N VAL A 320 -2.68 -25.62 -4.60
CA VAL A 320 -3.12 -24.42 -3.89
C VAL A 320 -4.64 -24.50 -3.75
N CYS A 321 -5.15 -24.32 -2.54
CA CYS A 321 -6.59 -24.43 -2.27
C CYS A 321 -7.00 -23.63 -1.03
N LEU A 322 -8.31 -23.49 -0.81
CA LEU A 322 -8.81 -22.94 0.45
C LEU A 322 -8.46 -23.91 1.59
N MET A 323 -8.13 -23.38 2.77
CA MET A 323 -7.78 -24.21 3.94
C MET A 323 -8.83 -25.27 4.27
N GLU A 324 -10.10 -24.98 4.03
CA GLU A 324 -11.21 -25.89 4.34
C GLU A 324 -11.27 -27.08 3.38
N GLU A 325 -10.78 -26.90 2.16
CA GLU A 325 -10.65 -27.98 1.17
C GLU A 325 -9.58 -28.99 1.60
N TRP A 326 -8.74 -28.67 2.59
CA TRP A 326 -7.77 -29.58 3.18
C TRP A 326 -8.41 -30.52 4.22
N ILE A 327 -9.47 -30.06 4.89
CA ILE A 327 -10.11 -30.76 6.01
C ILE A 327 -11.31 -31.54 5.49
N LYS A 328 -11.06 -32.66 4.80
CA LYS A 328 -11.80 -33.94 4.84
C LYS A 328 -11.68 -34.72 3.53
N GLY A 329 -11.03 -35.88 3.61
CA GLY A 329 -10.99 -36.89 2.56
C GLY A 329 -12.36 -37.52 2.28
N LYS A 330 -13.26 -36.80 1.60
CA LYS A 330 -14.21 -37.31 0.55
C LYS A 330 -15.45 -36.45 0.25
N LYS A 331 -15.62 -35.22 0.76
CA LYS A 331 -16.72 -34.34 0.29
C LYS A 331 -16.33 -32.86 0.33
N ILE A 332 -16.41 -32.18 -0.82
CA ILE A 332 -16.46 -30.72 -0.90
C ILE A 332 -17.82 -30.32 -0.32
N LEU A 333 -17.86 -29.86 0.93
CA LEU A 333 -19.06 -29.27 1.50
C LEU A 333 -19.21 -27.86 0.92
N LYS A 334 -19.99 -27.72 -0.16
CA LYS A 334 -20.60 -26.42 -0.47
C LYS A 334 -21.72 -26.20 0.55
N GLY A 335 -21.36 -25.63 1.69
CA GLY A 335 -22.31 -25.17 2.69
C GLY A 335 -22.85 -23.80 2.30
N GLU A 336 -24.14 -23.73 1.99
CA GLU A 336 -24.89 -22.49 2.01
C GLU A 336 -24.79 -21.85 3.41
N LYS A 337 -24.62 -20.51 3.44
CA LYS A 337 -24.94 -19.63 4.58
C LYS A 337 -24.37 -20.03 5.95
N TYR A 338 -23.06 -20.18 6.12
CA TYR A 338 -22.44 -20.03 7.45
C TYR A 338 -21.15 -19.22 7.40
N LYS A 339 -21.06 -18.24 8.31
CA LYS A 339 -20.00 -17.23 8.50
C LYS A 339 -18.66 -17.82 9.01
N ILE A 340 -18.36 -19.08 8.74
CA ILE A 340 -17.19 -19.77 9.29
C ILE A 340 -16.44 -20.46 8.14
N GLY A 341 -15.32 -19.79 7.76
CA GLY A 341 -14.23 -20.24 6.87
C GLY A 341 -14.58 -20.31 5.36
N GLY A 342 -13.68 -20.11 4.39
CA GLY A 342 -12.30 -19.64 4.38
C GLY A 342 -12.21 -18.12 4.47
N SER A 343 -12.09 -17.63 5.70
CA SER A 343 -11.89 -16.22 6.01
C SER A 343 -10.57 -15.72 5.40
N MET A 344 -10.59 -14.49 4.89
CA MET A 344 -9.38 -13.84 4.40
C MET A 344 -8.35 -13.75 5.53
N ARG A 345 -7.17 -14.31 5.30
CA ARG A 345 -6.03 -14.09 6.17
C ARG A 345 -5.52 -12.68 5.92
N LEU A 346 -5.87 -11.78 6.84
CA LEU A 346 -5.71 -10.34 6.69
C LEU A 346 -5.00 -9.75 7.91
N GLY A 347 -3.94 -8.99 7.68
CA GLY A 347 -3.17 -8.34 8.76
C GLY A 347 -1.90 -9.12 9.12
N SER A 348 -1.36 -8.85 10.31
CA SER A 348 -0.06 -9.36 10.73
C SER A 348 -0.15 -10.79 11.28
N TYR A 349 0.64 -11.72 10.74
CA TYR A 349 0.76 -13.09 11.26
C TYR A 349 2.22 -13.48 11.50
N PRO A 350 2.48 -14.34 12.50
CA PRO A 350 3.80 -14.89 12.74
C PRO A 350 4.17 -15.99 11.72
N ALA A 351 5.46 -16.11 11.40
CA ALA A 351 6.04 -17.20 10.62
C ALA A 351 7.35 -17.67 11.26
N LYS A 352 7.49 -18.99 11.47
CA LYS A 352 8.72 -19.63 11.94
C LYS A 352 9.65 -19.89 10.76
N VAL A 353 10.83 -19.29 10.81
CA VAL A 353 11.85 -19.34 9.75
C VAL A 353 12.90 -20.42 10.06
N ARG A 354 13.23 -21.23 9.05
CA ARG A 354 14.20 -22.32 9.13
C ARG A 354 15.63 -21.77 9.16
N LYS A 355 16.45 -22.16 10.13
CA LYS A 355 17.77 -21.52 10.40
C LYS A 355 18.81 -21.67 9.28
N ASP A 356 18.74 -22.73 8.48
CA ASP A 356 19.63 -23.01 7.36
C ASP A 356 19.15 -22.40 6.02
N SER A 357 18.07 -21.61 6.05
CA SER A 357 17.48 -21.00 4.86
C SER A 357 18.12 -19.66 4.47
N LEU A 358 17.96 -19.28 3.20
CA LEU A 358 18.31 -17.94 2.73
C LEU A 358 17.45 -16.88 3.42
N LEU A 359 16.16 -17.16 3.65
CA LEU A 359 15.23 -16.27 4.33
C LEU A 359 15.70 -15.90 5.74
N TYR A 360 16.27 -16.84 6.49
CA TYR A 360 16.83 -16.57 7.82
C TYR A 360 17.94 -15.53 7.78
N LYS A 361 18.82 -15.61 6.77
CA LYS A 361 19.87 -14.62 6.54
C LYS A 361 19.29 -13.26 6.16
N ILE A 362 18.30 -13.22 5.26
CA ILE A 362 17.62 -11.98 4.83
C ILE A 362 16.99 -11.25 6.01
N TYR A 363 16.37 -11.97 6.94
CA TYR A 363 15.74 -11.39 8.13
C TYR A 363 16.69 -11.16 9.32
N GLY A 364 18.02 -11.22 9.10
CA GLY A 364 19.01 -10.95 10.13
C GLY A 364 19.02 -12.00 11.25
N ASN A 365 18.94 -13.28 10.88
CA ASN A 365 19.00 -14.43 11.79
C ASN A 365 17.84 -14.53 12.79
N LYS A 366 16.65 -14.04 12.41
CA LYS A 366 15.42 -14.17 13.20
C LYS A 366 14.67 -15.45 12.84
N SER A 367 14.43 -16.31 13.83
CA SER A 367 13.68 -17.57 13.64
C SER A 367 12.16 -17.39 13.71
N LEU A 368 11.68 -16.22 14.11
CA LEU A 368 10.27 -15.85 14.14
C LEU A 368 10.14 -14.44 13.57
N ILE A 369 9.34 -14.31 12.52
CA ILE A 369 9.04 -13.03 11.87
C ILE A 369 7.54 -12.78 11.89
N HIS A 370 7.13 -11.52 11.74
CA HIS A 370 5.72 -11.12 11.65
C HIS A 370 5.51 -10.32 10.38
N GLU A 371 4.64 -10.78 9.49
CA GLU A 371 4.42 -10.16 8.18
C GLU A 371 2.94 -10.03 7.87
N ARG A 372 2.60 -9.11 6.95
CA ARG A 372 1.21 -8.80 6.61
C ARG A 372 0.69 -9.72 5.50
N HIS A 373 -0.46 -10.33 5.72
CA HIS A 373 -1.16 -11.16 4.76
C HIS A 373 -2.41 -10.48 4.22
N ARG A 374 -2.75 -10.84 2.98
CA ARG A 374 -4.03 -10.50 2.34
C ARG A 374 -4.35 -11.53 1.26
N HIS A 375 -4.73 -12.72 1.68
CA HIS A 375 -5.07 -13.81 0.75
C HIS A 375 -6.06 -14.79 1.40
N ARG A 376 -6.57 -15.75 0.62
CA ARG A 376 -7.51 -16.80 1.07
C ARG A 376 -7.03 -18.22 0.78
N TYR A 377 -6.23 -18.37 -0.27
CA TYR A 377 -5.77 -19.66 -0.76
C TYR A 377 -4.38 -19.93 -0.19
N GLU A 378 -4.15 -21.16 0.23
CA GLU A 378 -2.92 -21.60 0.85
C GLU A 378 -2.30 -22.75 0.04
N VAL A 379 -1.00 -22.96 0.20
CA VAL A 379 -0.30 -24.11 -0.41
C VAL A 379 -0.71 -25.40 0.29
N ASN A 380 -1.21 -26.38 -0.47
CA ASN A 380 -1.66 -27.65 0.05
C ASN A 380 -0.50 -28.49 0.58
N SER A 381 -0.41 -28.60 1.91
CA SER A 381 0.67 -29.29 2.61
C SER A 381 0.78 -30.79 2.29
N SER A 382 -0.23 -31.41 1.68
CA SER A 382 -0.13 -32.80 1.21
C SER A 382 0.94 -32.99 0.12
N TYR A 383 1.25 -31.95 -0.65
CA TYR A 383 2.29 -31.96 -1.70
C TYR A 383 3.68 -31.57 -1.17
N LYS A 384 3.78 -31.09 0.07
CA LYS A 384 5.01 -30.56 0.67
C LYS A 384 6.17 -31.56 0.60
N SER A 385 5.97 -32.75 1.13
CA SER A 385 7.02 -33.79 1.19
C SER A 385 7.48 -34.24 -0.20
N MET A 386 6.60 -34.20 -1.21
CA MET A 386 6.97 -34.51 -2.60
C MET A 386 7.85 -33.42 -3.21
N LEU A 387 7.49 -32.16 -2.98
CA LEU A 387 8.27 -31.00 -3.45
C LEU A 387 9.63 -30.91 -2.75
N GLU A 388 9.70 -31.21 -1.45
CA GLU A 388 10.96 -31.25 -0.69
C GLU A 388 11.96 -32.26 -1.26
N LYS A 389 11.47 -33.45 -1.64
CA LYS A 389 12.29 -34.47 -2.33
C LYS A 389 12.85 -34.01 -3.68
N LYS A 390 12.27 -32.98 -4.30
CA LYS A 390 12.74 -32.36 -5.55
C LYS A 390 13.55 -31.07 -5.33
N GLY A 391 13.94 -30.77 -4.10
CA GLY A 391 14.83 -29.64 -3.79
C GLY A 391 14.12 -28.33 -3.46
N VAL A 392 12.78 -28.33 -3.32
CA VAL A 392 12.04 -27.17 -2.79
C VAL A 392 12.23 -27.11 -1.28
N ILE A 393 12.61 -25.96 -0.76
CA ILE A 393 12.81 -25.75 0.68
C ILE A 393 11.65 -24.90 1.20
N PHE A 394 10.87 -25.42 2.14
CA PHE A 394 9.85 -24.65 2.83
C PHE A 394 10.49 -23.86 3.97
N SER A 395 11.06 -22.70 3.63
CA SER A 395 11.94 -21.92 4.52
C SER A 395 11.22 -21.17 5.62
N ALA A 396 9.90 -20.98 5.52
CA ALA A 396 9.08 -20.55 6.64
C ALA A 396 7.72 -21.24 6.65
N ASN A 397 7.20 -21.49 7.84
CA ASN A 397 5.85 -22.04 8.05
C ASN A 397 5.14 -21.28 9.18
N SER A 398 3.82 -21.36 9.26
CA SER A 398 3.05 -20.90 10.41
C SER A 398 3.57 -21.55 11.71
N PRO A 399 3.33 -20.96 12.91
CA PRO A 399 3.85 -21.50 14.15
C PRO A 399 3.44 -22.93 14.47
N ASP A 400 2.28 -23.37 13.98
CA ASP A 400 1.76 -24.74 14.07
C ASP A 400 2.32 -25.68 12.98
N GLY A 401 3.13 -25.16 12.07
CA GLY A 401 3.80 -25.90 10.99
C GLY A 401 2.91 -26.27 9.81
N LYS A 402 1.63 -25.89 9.82
CA LYS A 402 0.64 -26.36 8.83
C LYS A 402 0.63 -25.56 7.53
N LEU A 403 0.94 -24.27 7.59
CA LEU A 403 0.86 -23.35 6.46
C LEU A 403 2.26 -22.98 5.98
N PRO A 404 2.66 -23.35 4.76
CA PRO A 404 3.82 -22.78 4.09
C PRO A 404 3.73 -21.26 3.96
N GLU A 405 4.70 -20.54 4.51
CA GLU A 405 4.76 -19.07 4.44
C GLU A 405 5.83 -18.58 3.46
N ALA A 406 6.85 -19.39 3.24
CA ALA A 406 7.89 -19.11 2.26
C ALA A 406 8.49 -20.39 1.67
N ILE A 407 8.93 -20.29 0.42
CA ILE A 407 9.64 -21.34 -0.31
C ILE A 407 10.93 -20.80 -0.92
N GLU A 408 11.90 -21.70 -1.03
CA GLU A 408 13.20 -21.51 -1.70
C GLU A 408 13.50 -22.72 -2.59
N LEU A 409 14.54 -22.62 -3.42
CA LEU A 409 15.00 -23.71 -4.28
C LEU A 409 16.50 -23.96 -4.09
N LYS A 410 16.87 -25.19 -3.69
CA LYS A 410 18.22 -25.55 -3.24
C LYS A 410 19.34 -25.25 -4.24
N ASP A 411 19.11 -25.54 -5.53
CA ASP A 411 20.15 -25.44 -6.59
C ASP A 411 20.02 -24.17 -7.45
N HIS A 412 19.36 -23.14 -6.91
CA HIS A 412 19.14 -21.86 -7.58
C HIS A 412 19.86 -20.73 -6.82
N PRO A 413 20.57 -19.81 -7.51
CA PRO A 413 21.36 -18.78 -6.85
C PRO A 413 20.54 -17.88 -5.93
N TRP A 414 19.32 -17.51 -6.34
CA TRP A 414 18.39 -16.75 -5.51
C TRP A 414 16.94 -16.98 -5.99
N PHE A 415 16.18 -17.84 -5.32
CA PHE A 415 14.75 -18.08 -5.61
C PHE A 415 13.98 -18.02 -4.31
N VAL A 416 13.10 -17.04 -4.16
CA VAL A 416 12.29 -16.87 -2.95
C VAL A 416 10.83 -16.65 -3.36
N GLY A 417 9.93 -17.43 -2.79
CA GLY A 417 8.49 -17.17 -2.82
C GLY A 417 8.00 -16.93 -1.39
N VAL A 418 7.20 -15.90 -1.15
CA VAL A 418 6.58 -15.62 0.15
C VAL A 418 5.08 -15.47 0.01
N GLN A 419 4.33 -15.91 1.02
CA GLN A 419 2.86 -15.86 1.03
C GLN A 419 2.35 -14.50 1.58
N PHE A 420 3.16 -13.81 2.37
CA PHE A 420 2.92 -12.47 2.89
C PHE A 420 3.33 -11.36 1.91
N HIS A 421 3.06 -10.11 2.28
CA HIS A 421 3.34 -8.89 1.54
C HIS A 421 4.43 -8.04 2.25
N PRO A 422 5.73 -8.35 2.05
CA PRO A 422 6.81 -7.65 2.72
C PRO A 422 6.91 -6.17 2.32
N GLU A 423 6.39 -5.80 1.14
CA GLU A 423 6.35 -4.42 0.67
C GLU A 423 5.58 -3.48 1.61
N LEU A 424 4.62 -3.99 2.37
CA LEU A 424 3.80 -3.19 3.30
C LEU A 424 4.54 -2.79 4.58
N LYS A 425 5.62 -3.50 4.90
CA LYS A 425 6.47 -3.21 6.07
C LYS A 425 7.76 -2.49 5.70
N SER A 426 8.00 -2.24 4.41
CA SER A 426 9.16 -1.48 3.96
C SER A 426 9.10 -0.04 4.47
N ARG A 427 10.27 0.50 4.84
CA ARG A 427 10.47 1.89 5.28
C ARG A 427 11.74 2.43 4.62
N PRO A 428 11.82 3.75 4.33
CA PRO A 428 12.98 4.35 3.69
C PRO A 428 14.23 4.41 4.58
N PHE A 429 14.05 4.40 5.91
CA PHE A 429 15.10 4.37 6.93
C PHE A 429 14.57 3.78 8.23
#